data_AF-A0A6N8F1Z3-F1
#
_entry.id   AF-A0A6N8F1Z3-F1
#
_cell.length_a   1.000
_cell.length_b   1.000
_cell.length_c   1.000
_cell.angle_alpha   90.00
_cell.angle_beta   90.00
_cell.angle_gamma   90.00
#
_symmetry.space_group_name_H-M   'P 1'
#
loop_
_entity.id
_entity.type
_entity.pdbx_description
1 polymer ?
#
loop_
_entity_poly.entity_id
_entity_poly.type
_entity_poly.pdbx_seq_one_letter_code
_entity_poly.pdbx_strand_id
1 'polypeptide(L)'
;MEQVISAIKRIRCHVITDEYKLHNMIAQQLTAAGISFKHEVPLAPRNRIDFLTDDGIGIEAKKGKPNEQSVFKQLERYTGFDEVKGLILVIERYMDLPEIINGKPVVSIGLRKLWGISSR
;
A
#
# COMPACT_ATOMS: atom_id res chain seq x y z
N MET A 1 7.62 0.85 -9.55
CA MET A 1 7.32 -0.19 -8.53
C MET A 1 8.45 -0.44 -7.52
N GLU A 2 9.62 -0.95 -7.92
CA GLU A 2 10.70 -1.34 -6.97
C GLU A 2 11.18 -0.19 -6.07
N GLN A 3 11.32 1.02 -6.64
CA GLN A 3 11.69 2.21 -5.88
C GLN A 3 10.65 2.55 -4.79
N VAL A 4 9.36 2.40 -5.10
CA VAL A 4 8.24 2.61 -4.17
C VAL A 4 8.32 1.59 -3.02
N ILE A 5 8.55 0.32 -3.35
CA ILE A 5 8.75 -0.74 -2.36
C ILE A 5 9.95 -0.42 -1.46
N SER A 6 11.08 -0.02 -2.04
CA SER A 6 12.30 0.35 -1.31
C SER A 6 12.05 1.52 -0.35
N ALA A 7 11.32 2.54 -0.78
CA ALA A 7 10.92 3.66 0.06
C ALA A 7 10.02 3.22 1.23
N ILE A 8 8.95 2.46 0.95
CA ILE A 8 8.02 1.96 1.98
C ILE A 8 8.75 1.07 3.00
N LYS A 9 9.71 0.24 2.56
CA LYS A 9 10.49 -0.63 3.46
C LYS A 9 11.36 0.14 4.48
N ARG A 10 11.56 1.44 4.29
CA ARG A 10 12.27 2.33 5.24
C ARG A 10 11.39 2.83 6.38
N ILE A 11 10.07 2.62 6.33
CA ILE A 11 9.16 2.97 7.43
C ILE A 11 9.61 2.26 8.71
N ARG A 12 9.79 3.03 9.79
CA ARG A 12 10.11 2.56 11.15
C ARG A 12 9.09 3.11 12.13
N CYS A 13 8.30 2.25 12.75
CA CYS A 13 7.34 2.65 13.79
C CYS A 13 7.24 1.53 14.83
N HIS A 14 7.18 1.85 16.11
CA HIS A 14 6.95 0.82 17.13
C HIS A 14 5.45 0.53 17.31
N VAL A 15 4.60 1.55 17.10
CA VAL A 15 3.14 1.47 17.25
C VAL A 15 2.46 2.39 16.23
N ILE A 16 1.65 1.80 15.35
CA ILE A 16 0.71 2.54 14.51
C ILE A 16 -0.58 2.71 15.31
N THR A 17 -0.78 3.93 15.80
CA THR A 17 -1.93 4.30 16.61
C THR A 17 -3.20 4.41 15.75
N ASP A 18 -3.04 4.90 14.52
CA ASP A 18 -4.12 5.21 13.59
C ASP A 18 -3.62 5.19 12.12
N GLU A 19 -4.56 5.15 11.19
CA GLU A 19 -4.28 5.12 9.74
C GLU A 19 -3.69 6.45 9.24
N TYR A 20 -4.05 7.57 9.85
CA TYR A 20 -3.52 8.88 9.50
C TYR A 20 -2.00 8.96 9.69
N LYS A 21 -1.48 8.41 10.79
CA LYS A 21 -0.04 8.30 11.04
C LYS A 21 0.63 7.40 10.01
N LEU A 22 0.01 6.29 9.61
CA LEU A 22 0.54 5.42 8.56
C LEU A 22 0.60 6.17 7.22
N HIS A 23 -0.43 6.92 6.87
CA HIS A 23 -0.45 7.76 5.66
C HIS A 23 0.69 8.78 5.68
N ASN A 24 0.89 9.49 6.79
CA ASN A 24 1.98 10.45 6.94
C ASN A 24 3.36 9.80 6.79
N MET A 25 3.55 8.60 7.35
CA MET A 25 4.81 7.88 7.22
C MET A 25 5.09 7.43 5.78
N ILE A 26 4.07 6.94 5.06
CA ILE A 26 4.18 6.61 3.64
C ILE A 26 4.56 7.87 2.85
N ALA A 27 3.80 8.95 3.02
CA ALA A 27 4.05 10.23 2.34
C ALA A 27 5.47 10.75 2.58
N GLN A 28 5.96 10.68 3.83
CA GLN A 28 7.31 11.07 4.19
C GLN A 28 8.36 10.23 3.46
N GLN A 29 8.19 8.90 3.40
CA GLN A 29 9.17 8.04 2.73
C GLN A 29 9.16 8.22 1.21
N LEU A 30 7.98 8.40 0.59
CA LEU A 30 7.88 8.69 -0.83
C LEU A 30 8.57 10.03 -1.17
N THR A 31 8.31 11.07 -0.36
CA THR A 31 8.93 12.39 -0.52
C THR A 31 10.45 12.32 -0.36
N ALA A 32 10.94 11.64 0.69
CA ALA A 32 12.37 11.46 0.92
C ALA A 32 13.08 10.66 -0.18
N ALA A 33 12.34 9.80 -0.90
CA ALA A 33 12.83 9.05 -2.04
C ALA A 33 12.69 9.80 -3.38
N GLY A 34 12.19 11.03 -3.37
CA GLY A 34 11.97 11.83 -4.59
C GLY A 34 10.85 11.29 -5.50
N ILE A 35 9.90 10.54 -4.94
CA ILE A 35 8.79 9.94 -5.70
C ILE A 35 7.61 10.90 -5.66
N SER A 36 7.17 11.37 -6.82
CA SER A 36 5.93 12.15 -6.96
C SER A 36 4.70 11.27 -6.75
N PHE A 37 3.73 11.76 -5.98
CA PHE A 37 2.48 11.06 -5.72
C PHE A 37 1.33 12.04 -5.46
N LYS A 38 0.12 11.52 -5.61
CA LYS A 38 -1.13 12.13 -5.17
C LYS A 38 -1.70 11.29 -4.02
N HIS A 39 -2.31 11.96 -3.05
CA HIS A 39 -2.95 11.34 -1.88
C HIS A 39 -4.47 11.35 -2.06
N GLU A 40 -5.17 10.32 -1.57
CA GLU A 40 -6.63 10.21 -1.57
C GLU A 40 -7.24 10.36 -2.98
N VAL A 41 -6.72 9.59 -3.94
CA VAL A 41 -7.02 9.75 -5.37
C VAL A 41 -8.34 9.07 -5.74
N PRO A 42 -9.34 9.81 -6.26
CA PRO A 42 -10.56 9.19 -6.76
C PRO A 42 -10.28 8.46 -8.08
N LEU A 43 -10.54 7.16 -8.12
CA LEU A 43 -10.45 6.33 -9.33
C LEU A 43 -11.81 6.20 -10.02
N ALA A 44 -12.89 6.17 -9.23
CA ALA A 44 -14.28 6.13 -9.69
C ALA A 44 -15.21 6.61 -8.56
N PRO A 45 -16.52 6.79 -8.78
CA PRO A 45 -17.45 7.08 -7.71
C PRO A 45 -17.33 6.07 -6.55
N ARG A 46 -17.09 6.59 -5.35
CA ARG A 46 -16.86 5.81 -4.11
C ARG A 46 -15.64 4.88 -4.11
N ASN A 47 -14.75 5.00 -5.09
CA ASN A 47 -13.48 4.26 -5.14
C ASN A 47 -12.33 5.26 -5.07
N ARG A 48 -11.59 5.20 -3.97
CA ARG A 48 -10.46 6.10 -3.71
C ARG A 48 -9.30 5.28 -3.19
N ILE A 49 -8.17 5.42 -3.86
CA ILE A 49 -6.92 4.79 -3.44
C ILE A 49 -6.13 5.78 -2.58
N ASP A 50 -5.49 5.27 -1.53
CA ASP A 50 -4.80 6.14 -0.57
C ASP A 50 -3.68 6.93 -1.25
N PHE A 51 -2.87 6.30 -2.12
CA PHE A 51 -1.87 7.00 -2.90
C PHE A 51 -1.80 6.48 -4.33
N LEU A 52 -1.48 7.38 -5.27
CA LEU A 52 -1.13 7.05 -6.64
C LEU A 52 0.11 7.84 -7.05
N THR A 53 1.15 7.14 -7.44
CA THR A 53 2.38 7.71 -8.01
C THR A 53 2.18 8.11 -9.47
N ASP A 54 3.03 9.00 -9.99
CA ASP A 54 2.94 9.43 -11.40
C ASP A 54 3.21 8.28 -12.40
N ASP A 55 3.95 7.23 -12.00
CA ASP A 55 4.16 6.01 -12.78
C ASP A 55 3.02 4.97 -12.65
N GLY A 56 1.93 5.33 -11.96
CA GLY A 56 0.71 4.52 -11.85
C GLY A 56 0.79 3.42 -10.79
N ILE A 57 1.75 3.46 -9.87
CA ILE A 57 1.78 2.55 -8.73
C ILE A 57 0.82 3.07 -7.65
N GLY A 58 -0.23 2.29 -7.41
CA GLY A 58 -1.20 2.50 -6.34
C GLY A 58 -0.69 1.96 -5.01
N ILE A 59 -0.98 2.64 -3.91
CA ILE A 59 -0.67 2.18 -2.56
C ILE A 59 -1.95 2.25 -1.73
N GLU A 60 -2.28 1.16 -1.05
CA GLU A 60 -3.40 1.05 -0.11
C GLU A 60 -2.86 0.68 1.28
N ALA A 61 -3.25 1.41 2.31
CA ALA A 61 -2.84 1.21 3.68
C ALA A 61 -3.97 0.57 4.52
N LYS A 62 -3.63 -0.41 5.36
CA LYS A 62 -4.56 -1.03 6.30
C LYS A 62 -3.96 -1.26 7.68
N LYS A 63 -4.71 -0.91 8.72
CA LYS A 63 -4.37 -1.19 10.13
C LYS A 63 -4.85 -2.57 10.59
N GLY A 64 -4.15 -3.17 11.55
CA GLY A 64 -4.67 -4.27 12.35
C GLY A 64 -4.78 -5.61 11.60
N LYS A 65 -5.96 -6.24 11.70
CA LYS A 65 -6.31 -7.48 10.98
C LYS A 65 -7.59 -7.22 10.19
N PRO A 66 -7.52 -6.51 9.05
CA PRO A 66 -8.68 -6.26 8.22
C PRO A 66 -9.25 -7.59 7.71
N ASN A 67 -10.51 -7.57 7.27
CA ASN A 67 -11.09 -8.73 6.60
C ASN A 67 -10.37 -8.96 5.26
N GLU A 68 -9.63 -10.07 5.16
CA GLU A 68 -8.79 -10.40 4.00
C GLU A 68 -9.58 -10.46 2.69
N GLN A 69 -10.79 -11.02 2.70
CA GLN A 69 -11.63 -11.09 1.49
C GLN A 69 -12.09 -9.70 1.03
N SER A 70 -12.39 -8.81 1.97
CA SER A 70 -12.76 -7.42 1.70
C SER A 70 -11.59 -6.65 1.10
N VAL A 71 -10.39 -6.81 1.66
CA VAL A 71 -9.15 -6.23 1.13
C VAL A 71 -8.90 -6.76 -0.28
N PHE A 72 -8.93 -8.08 -0.48
CA PHE A 72 -8.71 -8.67 -1.80
C PHE A 72 -9.68 -8.11 -2.86
N LYS A 73 -10.98 -8.07 -2.56
CA LYS A 73 -11.98 -7.48 -3.47
C LYS A 73 -11.70 -6.01 -3.76
N GLN A 74 -11.14 -5.26 -2.81
CA GLN A 74 -10.75 -3.87 -3.01
C GLN A 74 -9.57 -3.77 -3.97
N LEU A 75 -8.52 -4.58 -3.77
CA LEU A 75 -7.36 -4.62 -4.65
C LEU A 75 -7.72 -5.08 -6.06
N GLU A 76 -8.62 -6.07 -6.18
CA GLU A 76 -9.17 -6.52 -7.46
C GLU A 76 -9.91 -5.39 -8.18
N ARG A 77 -10.76 -4.63 -7.48
CA ARG A 77 -11.39 -3.44 -8.09
C ARG A 77 -10.36 -2.42 -8.55
N TYR A 78 -9.36 -2.13 -7.72
CA TYR A 78 -8.39 -1.07 -8.02
C TYR A 78 -7.48 -1.41 -9.18
N THR A 79 -7.05 -2.67 -9.27
CA THR A 79 -6.30 -3.19 -10.42
C THR A 79 -7.14 -3.23 -11.70
N GLY A 80 -8.47 -3.09 -11.62
CA GLY A 80 -9.32 -2.90 -12.80
C GLY A 80 -9.19 -1.52 -13.48
N PHE A 81 -8.68 -0.49 -12.80
CA PHE A 81 -8.58 0.87 -13.37
C PHE A 81 -7.27 1.09 -14.14
N ASP A 82 -7.34 1.76 -15.29
CA ASP A 82 -6.20 1.93 -16.19
C ASP A 82 -5.08 2.77 -15.58
N GLU A 83 -5.40 3.71 -14.71
CA GLU A 83 -4.46 4.57 -14.00
C GLU A 83 -3.59 3.78 -13.02
N VAL A 84 -4.08 2.65 -12.52
CA VAL A 84 -3.33 1.74 -11.67
C VAL A 84 -2.58 0.76 -12.57
N LYS A 85 -1.25 0.82 -12.59
CA LYS A 85 -0.35 -0.10 -13.33
C LYS A 85 0.23 -1.20 -12.43
N GLY A 86 0.18 -1.00 -11.12
CA GLY A 86 0.53 -1.99 -10.11
C GLY A 86 0.06 -1.49 -8.75
N LEU A 87 -0.01 -2.40 -7.76
CA LEU A 87 -0.57 -2.06 -6.46
C LEU A 87 0.29 -2.60 -5.30
N ILE A 88 0.50 -1.77 -4.27
CA ILE A 88 1.15 -2.16 -3.03
C ILE A 88 0.15 -2.07 -1.88
N LEU A 89 -0.11 -3.19 -1.21
CA LEU A 89 -0.80 -3.21 0.08
C LEU A 89 0.23 -2.98 1.19
N VAL A 90 0.08 -1.91 1.97
CA VAL A 90 0.86 -1.65 3.17
C VAL A 90 0.00 -1.99 4.39
N ILE A 91 0.36 -3.04 5.09
CA ILE A 91 -0.48 -3.60 6.16
C ILE A 91 0.34 -3.89 7.41
N GLU A 92 -0.27 -3.76 8.59
CA GLU A 92 0.43 -4.01 9.86
C GLU A 92 0.92 -5.47 9.96
N ARG A 93 0.01 -6.43 9.74
CA ARG A 93 0.29 -7.86 9.64
C ARG A 93 0.28 -8.27 8.19
N TYR A 94 1.34 -8.95 7.77
CA TYR A 94 1.45 -9.46 6.41
C TYR A 94 0.21 -10.31 6.04
N MET A 95 -0.30 -10.07 4.84
CA MET A 95 -1.39 -10.81 4.22
C MET A 95 -0.85 -11.40 2.91
N ASP A 96 -1.08 -12.69 2.67
CA ASP A 96 -0.73 -13.32 1.40
C ASP A 96 -1.65 -12.79 0.29
N LEU A 97 -1.03 -12.46 -0.84
CA LEU A 97 -1.70 -11.98 -2.05
C LEU A 97 -1.12 -12.73 -3.26
N PRO A 98 -1.93 -12.96 -4.31
CA PRO A 98 -1.39 -13.30 -5.62
C PRO A 98 -0.41 -12.22 -6.10
N GLU A 99 0.64 -12.63 -6.79
CA GLU A 99 1.64 -11.70 -7.36
C GLU A 99 1.03 -10.83 -8.48
N ILE A 100 -0.05 -11.31 -9.10
CA ILE A 100 -0.75 -10.64 -10.20
C ILE A 100 -2.26 -10.65 -9.92
N ILE A 101 -2.91 -9.49 -10.05
CA ILE A 101 -4.38 -9.36 -10.07
C ILE A 101 -4.75 -8.52 -11.29
N ASN A 102 -5.73 -8.98 -12.09
CA ASN A 102 -6.13 -8.32 -13.35
C ASN A 102 -4.95 -7.99 -14.29
N GLY A 103 -3.96 -8.88 -14.36
CA GLY A 103 -2.77 -8.70 -15.19
C GLY A 103 -1.75 -7.69 -14.65
N LYS A 104 -1.93 -7.15 -13.44
CA LYS A 104 -1.07 -6.13 -12.84
C LYS A 104 -0.36 -6.64 -11.59
N PRO A 105 0.91 -6.24 -11.37
CA PRO A 105 1.68 -6.67 -10.21
C PRO A 105 1.08 -6.14 -8.91
N VAL A 106 0.96 -7.03 -7.93
CA VAL A 106 0.48 -6.71 -6.58
C VAL A 106 1.47 -7.23 -5.53
N VAL A 107 1.79 -6.39 -4.54
CA VAL A 107 2.74 -6.73 -3.47
C VAL A 107 2.15 -6.38 -2.11
N SER A 108 2.31 -7.27 -1.13
CA SER A 108 1.97 -7.03 0.27
C SER A 108 3.23 -6.70 1.08
N ILE A 109 3.23 -5.58 1.80
CA ILE A 109 4.29 -5.17 2.72
C ILE A 109 3.75 -5.16 4.14
N GLY A 110 4.16 -6.17 4.92
CA GLY A 110 3.87 -6.27 6.36
C GLY A 110 4.81 -5.40 7.18
N LEU A 111 4.30 -4.38 7.87
CA LEU A 111 5.11 -3.43 8.63
C LEU A 111 5.77 -4.07 9.87
N ARG A 112 5.11 -5.01 10.56
CA ARG A 112 5.72 -5.76 11.67
C ARG A 112 6.97 -6.54 11.24
N LYS A 113 6.98 -7.07 10.01
CA LYS A 113 8.13 -7.81 9.44
C LYS A 113 9.34 -6.89 9.22
N LEU A 114 9.11 -5.60 8.98
CA LEU A 114 10.17 -4.59 8.80
C LEU A 114 10.80 -4.13 10.12
N TRP A 115 10.18 -4.46 11.26
CA TRP A 115 10.61 -3.99 12.58
C TRP A 115 11.40 -5.05 13.37
N GLY A 116 11.77 -6.17 12.75
CA GLY A 116 12.47 -7.26 13.45
C GLY A 116 11.60 -8.01 14.46
N ILE A 117 10.30 -7.71 14.52
CA ILE A 117 9.33 -8.45 15.33
C ILE A 117 8.92 -9.68 14.52
N SER A 118 9.82 -10.67 14.49
CA SER A 118 9.50 -12.01 14.02
C SER A 118 8.58 -12.64 15.06
N SER A 119 7.26 -12.48 14.90
CA SER A 119 6.34 -13.39 15.56
C SER A 119 6.40 -14.70 14.81
N ARG A 120 6.95 -15.72 15.49
CA ARG A 120 6.85 -17.14 15.11
C ARG A 120 5.43 -17.53 14.71
#